data_AF-A0A164HFW0-F1
#
_entry.id   AF-A0A164HFW0-F1
#
_cell.length_a   1.000
_cell.length_b   1.000
_cell.length_c   1.000
_cell.angle_alpha   90.00
_cell.angle_beta   90.00
_cell.angle_gamma   90.00
#
_symmetry.space_group_name_H-M   'P 1'
#
loop_
_entity.id
_entity.type
_entity.pdbx_description
1 polymer ?
#
loop_
_entity_poly.entity_id
_entity_poly.type
_entity_poly.pdbx_seq_one_letter_code
_entity_poly.pdbx_strand_id
1 'polypeptide(L)'
;MFTVPKSAGSKRQNRFAFRIAEGGKVYSVPFLQYLSGRGATFIQSGIESKLDEASLTRGLIALECPEVAEAIEGLSIDQIGALSKAWADASTVSLGELPGSES
;
A
#
# COMPACT_ATOMS: atom_id res chain seq x y z
N MET A 1 16.08 -12.11 -26.62
CA MET A 1 14.85 -11.36 -26.27
C MET A 1 14.59 -11.55 -24.78
N PHE A 2 14.46 -10.48 -24.00
CA PHE A 2 14.16 -10.54 -22.57
C PHE A 2 12.73 -10.05 -22.32
N THR A 3 11.96 -10.78 -21.52
CA THR A 3 10.58 -10.41 -21.17
C THR A 3 10.56 -9.91 -19.73
N VAL A 4 10.04 -8.72 -19.52
CA VAL A 4 9.89 -8.15 -18.17
C VAL A 4 8.92 -9.02 -17.36
N PRO A 5 9.31 -9.54 -16.19
CA PRO A 5 8.44 -10.36 -15.37
C PRO A 5 7.25 -9.53 -14.84
N LYS A 6 6.11 -10.20 -14.61
CA LYS A 6 4.96 -9.56 -13.95
C LYS A 6 5.33 -9.10 -12.54
N SER A 7 4.77 -7.97 -12.12
CA SER A 7 5.01 -7.44 -10.78
C SER A 7 4.61 -8.44 -9.70
N ALA A 8 5.49 -8.61 -8.71
CA ALA A 8 5.21 -9.43 -7.54
C ALA A 8 4.02 -8.89 -6.71
N GLY A 9 3.73 -7.59 -6.77
CA GLY A 9 2.59 -6.96 -6.07
C GLY A 9 1.21 -7.37 -6.62
N SER A 10 1.17 -8.03 -7.79
CA SER A 10 -0.06 -8.64 -8.31
C SER A 10 -0.42 -9.95 -7.61
N LYS A 11 0.52 -10.57 -6.89
CA LYS A 11 0.26 -11.81 -6.13
C LYS A 11 -0.52 -11.47 -4.87
N ARG A 12 -1.59 -12.20 -4.58
CA ARG A 12 -2.44 -11.98 -3.40
C ARG A 12 -1.67 -11.97 -2.07
N GLN A 13 -0.64 -12.83 -1.95
CA GLN A 13 0.22 -12.91 -0.76
C GLN A 13 1.11 -11.67 -0.54
N ASN A 14 1.30 -10.83 -1.57
CA ASN A 14 2.15 -9.65 -1.54
C ASN A 14 1.33 -8.36 -1.38
N ARG A 15 0.13 -8.49 -0.82
CA ARG A 15 -0.82 -7.41 -0.68
C ARG A 15 -1.37 -7.36 0.73
N PHE A 16 -1.51 -6.14 1.22
CA PHE A 16 -2.22 -5.83 2.44
C PHE A 16 -3.72 -5.75 2.13
N ALA A 17 -4.53 -6.47 2.90
CA ALA A 17 -5.98 -6.44 2.79
C ALA A 17 -6.58 -5.70 3.98
N PHE A 18 -7.54 -4.83 3.74
CA PHE A 18 -8.17 -4.01 4.78
C PHE A 18 -9.64 -3.75 4.48
N ARG A 19 -10.38 -3.32 5.49
CA ARG A 19 -11.76 -2.83 5.37
C ARG A 19 -11.84 -1.45 6.00
N ILE A 20 -12.66 -0.59 5.43
CA ILE A 20 -12.90 0.75 5.98
C ILE A 20 -13.93 0.72 7.11
N ALA A 21 -14.93 -0.16 6.99
CA ALA A 21 -15.95 -0.37 8.01
C ALA A 21 -16.07 -1.87 8.32
N GLU A 22 -16.45 -2.20 9.55
CA GLU A 22 -16.70 -3.57 9.96
C GLU A 22 -17.81 -4.20 9.10
N GLY A 23 -17.59 -5.44 8.63
CA GLY A 23 -18.48 -6.10 7.68
C GLY A 23 -18.49 -5.50 6.26
N GLY A 24 -17.73 -4.44 6.01
CA GLY A 24 -17.67 -3.76 4.72
C GLY A 24 -16.82 -4.47 3.65
N LYS A 25 -16.75 -3.85 2.47
CA LYS A 25 -15.94 -4.31 1.34
C LYS A 25 -14.47 -4.43 1.76
N VAL A 26 -13.83 -5.53 1.34
CA VAL A 26 -12.39 -5.73 1.48
C VAL A 26 -11.69 -5.08 0.30
N TYR A 27 -10.80 -4.15 0.61
CA TYR A 27 -9.87 -3.54 -0.33
C TYR A 27 -8.49 -4.17 -0.15
N SER A 28 -7.63 -3.98 -1.15
CA SER A 28 -6.27 -4.47 -1.06
C SER A 28 -5.30 -3.61 -1.85
N VAL A 29 -4.17 -3.29 -1.23
CA VAL A 29 -3.02 -2.59 -1.83
C VAL A 29 -1.77 -3.47 -1.75
N PRO A 30 -0.81 -3.35 -2.67
CA PRO A 30 0.46 -4.07 -2.52
C PRO A 30 1.18 -3.66 -1.23
N PHE A 31 2.03 -4.52 -0.67
CA PHE A 31 2.95 -4.08 0.37
C PHE A 31 3.93 -3.02 -0.17
N LEU A 32 4.51 -2.22 0.72
CA LEU A 32 5.35 -1.07 0.34
C LEU A 32 6.52 -1.44 -0.58
N GLN A 33 7.13 -2.62 -0.41
CA GLN A 33 8.20 -3.14 -1.27
C GLN A 33 7.74 -3.57 -2.67
N TYR A 34 6.43 -3.67 -2.89
CA TYR A 34 5.81 -4.11 -4.14
C TYR A 34 4.92 -3.03 -4.78
N LEU A 35 5.07 -1.78 -4.35
CA LEU A 35 4.40 -0.63 -4.95
C LEU A 35 4.64 -0.58 -6.47
N SER A 36 3.67 -0.03 -7.19
CA SER A 36 3.86 0.25 -8.61
C SER A 36 4.95 1.31 -8.81
N GLY A 37 5.50 1.39 -10.02
CA GLY A 37 6.42 2.48 -10.36
C GLY A 37 5.79 3.86 -10.15
N ARG A 38 4.47 4.00 -10.39
CA ARG A 38 3.72 5.23 -10.11
C ARG A 38 3.65 5.52 -8.62
N GLY A 39 3.42 4.50 -7.78
CA GLY A 39 3.43 4.63 -6.32
C GLY A 39 4.78 5.08 -5.78
N ALA A 40 5.87 4.50 -6.28
CA ALA A 40 7.22 4.91 -5.90
C ALA A 40 7.51 6.37 -6.31
N THR A 41 7.14 6.78 -7.53
CA THR A 41 7.26 8.18 -7.96
C THR A 41 6.40 9.11 -7.11
N PHE A 42 5.18 8.70 -6.75
CA PHE A 42 4.29 9.50 -5.92
C PHE A 42 4.86 9.75 -4.52
N ILE A 43 5.52 8.75 -3.92
CA ILE A 43 6.23 8.94 -2.64
C ILE A 43 7.31 10.01 -2.77
N GLN A 44 8.15 9.92 -3.82
CA GLN A 44 9.20 10.91 -4.08
C GLN A 44 8.61 12.32 -4.22
N SER A 45 7.60 12.49 -5.07
CA SER A 45 6.94 13.78 -5.30
C SER A 45 6.23 14.30 -4.04
N GLY A 46 5.67 13.42 -3.23
CA GLY A 46 5.04 13.77 -1.96
C GLY A 46 6.05 14.30 -0.94
N ILE A 47 7.25 13.71 -0.89
CA ILE A 47 8.37 14.19 -0.06
C ILE A 47 8.81 15.58 -0.52
N GLU A 48 9.02 15.76 -1.84
CA GLU A 48 9.40 17.05 -2.42
C GLU A 48 8.34 18.14 -2.14
N SER A 49 7.07 17.76 -2.20
CA SER A 49 5.92 18.64 -1.94
C SER A 49 5.59 18.81 -0.45
N LYS A 50 6.34 18.14 0.45
CA LYS A 50 6.11 18.14 1.90
C LYS A 50 4.67 17.77 2.29
N LEU A 51 4.10 16.78 1.59
CA LEU A 51 2.81 16.23 2.00
C LEU A 51 2.92 15.63 3.39
N ASP A 52 1.91 15.87 4.23
CA ASP A 52 1.78 15.18 5.49
C ASP A 52 1.49 13.69 5.27
N GLU A 53 1.76 12.88 6.30
CA GLU A 53 1.61 11.42 6.23
C GLU A 53 0.20 10.99 5.82
N ALA A 54 -0.84 11.71 6.28
CA ALA A 54 -2.21 11.34 5.98
C ALA A 54 -2.56 11.64 4.52
N SER A 55 -2.15 12.80 4.00
CA SER A 55 -2.30 13.14 2.57
C SER A 55 -1.53 12.19 1.67
N LEU A 56 -0.29 11.85 2.05
CA LEU A 56 0.54 10.90 1.32
C LEU A 56 -0.09 9.50 1.29
N THR A 57 -0.55 9.01 2.44
CA THR A 57 -1.17 7.68 2.58
C THR A 57 -2.46 7.59 1.77
N ARG A 58 -3.34 8.59 1.85
CA ARG A 58 -4.58 8.65 1.05
C ARG A 58 -4.27 8.58 -0.44
N GLY A 59 -3.38 9.45 -0.91
CA GLY A 59 -3.02 9.52 -2.32
C GLY A 59 -2.39 8.23 -2.83
N LEU A 60 -1.50 7.62 -2.05
CA LEU A 60 -0.83 6.38 -2.44
C LEU A 60 -1.81 5.19 -2.48
N ILE A 61 -2.70 5.07 -1.49
CA ILE A 61 -3.71 4.01 -1.47
C ILE A 61 -4.71 4.19 -2.62
N ALA A 62 -5.17 5.42 -2.88
CA ALA A 62 -6.05 5.71 -4.02
C ALA A 62 -5.38 5.41 -5.37
N LEU A 63 -4.06 5.61 -5.47
CA LEU A 63 -3.30 5.30 -6.67
C LEU A 63 -3.16 3.78 -6.91
N GLU A 64 -2.87 3.01 -5.86
CA GLU A 64 -2.67 1.56 -5.93
C GLU A 64 -3.99 0.76 -5.92
N CYS A 65 -5.07 1.37 -5.45
CA CYS A 65 -6.42 0.79 -5.38
C CYS A 65 -7.47 1.86 -5.72
N PRO A 66 -7.67 2.23 -7.00
CA PRO A 66 -8.57 3.34 -7.38
C PRO A 66 -10.02 3.18 -6.89
N GLU A 67 -10.47 1.94 -6.72
CA GLU A 67 -11.78 1.60 -6.19
C GLU A 67 -12.01 1.99 -4.72
N VAL A 68 -10.96 2.37 -3.98
CA VAL A 68 -11.07 2.86 -2.59
C VAL A 68 -10.99 4.40 -2.49
N ALA A 69 -10.71 5.10 -3.60
CA ALA A 69 -10.40 6.53 -3.60
C ALA A 69 -11.49 7.39 -2.93
N GLU A 70 -12.76 7.19 -3.29
CA GLU A 70 -13.85 7.96 -2.66
C GLU A 70 -14.03 7.61 -1.17
N ALA A 71 -13.85 6.34 -0.82
CA ALA A 71 -14.07 5.88 0.54
C ALA A 71 -12.95 6.33 1.50
N ILE A 72 -11.72 6.52 0.98
CA ILE A 72 -10.56 6.92 1.79
C ILE A 72 -10.49 8.44 2.03
N GLU A 73 -11.14 9.25 1.17
CA GLU A 73 -11.28 10.69 1.38
C GLU A 73 -12.12 11.03 2.61
N GLY A 74 -13.12 10.20 2.92
CA GLY A 74 -14.01 10.39 4.07
C GLY A 74 -13.40 10.03 5.43
N LEU A 75 -12.22 9.40 5.47
CA LEU A 75 -11.61 8.98 6.72
C LEU A 75 -10.94 10.14 7.45
N SER A 76 -11.05 10.14 8.79
CA SER A 76 -10.36 11.08 9.65
C SER A 76 -8.84 10.88 9.61
N ILE A 77 -8.09 11.85 10.13
CA ILE A 77 -6.63 11.78 10.22
C ILE A 77 -6.19 10.59 11.09
N ASP A 78 -6.88 10.32 12.21
CA ASP A 78 -6.54 9.18 13.08
C ASP A 78 -6.80 7.83 12.40
N GLN A 79 -7.89 7.70 11.65
CA GLN A 79 -8.19 6.48 10.89
C GLN A 79 -7.14 6.22 9.82
N ILE A 80 -6.72 7.26 9.10
CA ILE A 80 -5.65 7.15 8.11
C ILE A 80 -4.31 6.86 8.77
N GLY A 81 -4.00 7.47 9.91
CA GLY A 81 -2.78 7.16 10.67
C GLY A 81 -2.73 5.70 11.13
N ALA A 82 -3.85 5.17 11.63
CA ALA A 82 -3.97 3.77 12.00
C ALA A 82 -3.79 2.83 10.79
N LEU A 83 -4.38 3.19 9.65
CA LEU A 83 -4.23 2.43 8.41
C LEU A 83 -2.79 2.48 7.86
N SER A 84 -2.17 3.66 7.84
CA SER A 84 -0.75 3.86 7.47
C SER A 84 0.15 2.95 8.30
N LYS A 85 -0.02 2.99 9.62
CA LYS A 85 0.74 2.17 10.55
C LYS A 85 0.55 0.67 10.28
N ALA A 86 -0.70 0.20 10.20
CA ALA A 86 -0.99 -1.21 9.96
C ALA A 86 -0.41 -1.70 8.62
N TRP A 87 -0.46 -0.87 7.57
CA TRP A 87 0.10 -1.19 6.27
C TRP A 87 1.63 -1.25 6.29
N ALA A 88 2.28 -0.31 6.97
CA ALA A 88 3.73 -0.31 7.15
C ALA A 88 4.20 -1.53 7.96
N ASP A 89 3.55 -1.81 9.10
CA ASP A 89 3.86 -2.97 9.95
C ASP A 89 3.65 -4.30 9.19
N ALA A 90 2.59 -4.45 8.39
CA ALA A 90 2.39 -5.65 7.57
C ALA A 90 3.43 -5.78 6.45
N SER A 91 3.88 -4.66 5.89
CA SER A 91 4.89 -4.64 4.83
C SER A 91 6.27 -5.05 5.33
N THR A 92 6.63 -4.69 6.58
CA THR A 92 7.90 -5.10 7.21
C THR A 92 7.89 -6.57 7.62
N VAL A 93 6.78 -7.09 8.15
CA VAL A 93 6.63 -8.53 8.46
C VAL A 93 6.83 -9.38 7.19
N SER A 94 6.26 -8.94 6.07
CA SER A 94 6.42 -9.62 4.77
C SER A 94 7.86 -9.64 4.25
N LEU A 95 8.72 -8.71 4.71
CA LEU A 95 10.17 -8.74 4.42
C LEU A 95 10.91 -9.69 5.37
N GLY A 96 10.43 -9.87 6.60
CA GLY A 96 10.97 -10.83 7.58
C GLY A 96 10.57 -12.27 7.27
N GLU A 97 9.44 -12.49 6.62
CA GLU A 97 8.98 -13.80 6.11
C GLU A 97 9.50 -14.11 4.69
N LEU A 98 10.54 -13.42 4.23
CA LEU A 98 11.33 -13.96 3.12
C LEU A 98 11.82 -15.34 3.56
N PRO A 99 11.58 -16.41 2.79
CA PRO A 99 12.12 -17.71 3.14
C PRO A 99 13.62 -17.52 3.24
N GLY A 100 14.15 -17.66 4.45
CA GLY A 100 15.51 -18.08 4.62
C GLY A 100 15.71 -19.26 3.70
N SER A 101 16.76 -19.19 2.88
CA SER A 101 17.29 -20.34 2.20
C SER A 101 17.56 -21.42 3.24
N GLU A 102 16.57 -22.28 3.49
CA GLU A 102 16.78 -23.62 4.00
C GLU A 102 16.88 -24.54 2.78
N SER A 103 18.10 -24.62 2.24
CA SER A 103 18.77 -25.82 1.71
C SER A 103 20.11 -25.41 1.09
#